data_AF-A0A923NR97-F1
#
_entry.id   AF-A0A923NR97-F1
#
_cell.length_a   1.000
_cell.length_b   1.000
_cell.length_c   1.000
_cell.angle_alpha   90.00
_cell.angle_beta   90.00
_cell.angle_gamma   90.00
#
_symmetry.space_group_name_H-M   'P 1'
#
loop_
_entity.id
_entity.type
_entity.pdbx_description
1 polymer ?
#
loop_
_entity_poly.entity_id
_entity_poly.type
_entity_poly.pdbx_seq_one_letter_code
_entity_poly.pdbx_strand_id
1 'polypeptide(L)'
;MAELYEHYNKLVNFFFPSMKIIAKERIDAKVIKKYDEAKTPYRRLMKSKDLSPAEKEELRRSKDSLDLQLLLEKTQQLQHKLISMAVQPS
;
A
#
# COMPACT_ATOMS: atom_id res chain seq x y z
N MET A 1 0.40 11.10 -13.85
CA MET A 1 -0.31 9.97 -13.20
C MET A 1 0.60 8.81 -12.83
N ALA A 2 1.39 8.24 -13.75
CA ALA A 2 2.27 7.11 -13.45
C ALA A 2 3.22 7.35 -12.25
N GLU A 3 3.90 8.51 -12.21
CA GLU A 3 4.82 8.88 -11.13
C GLU A 3 4.13 8.95 -9.75
N LEU A 4 2.88 9.42 -9.70
CA LEU A 4 2.09 9.48 -8.46
C LEU A 4 1.81 8.09 -7.92
N TYR A 5 1.36 7.16 -8.77
CA TYR A 5 1.13 5.78 -8.36
C TYR A 5 2.41 5.08 -7.95
N GLU A 6 3.53 5.35 -8.62
CA GLU A 6 4.82 4.75 -8.25
C GLU A 6 5.23 5.12 -6.82
N HIS A 7 5.11 6.40 -6.45
CA HIS A 7 5.41 6.87 -5.09
C HIS A 7 4.38 6.38 -4.08
N TYR A 8 3.10 6.48 -4.42
CA TYR A 8 2.03 6.07 -3.54
C TYR A 8 2.04 4.55 -3.27
N ASN A 9 2.40 3.73 -4.25
CA ASN A 9 2.53 2.28 -4.06
C ASN A 9 3.61 1.93 -3.04
N LYS A 10 4.72 2.69 -2.97
CA LYS A 10 5.74 2.50 -1.93
C LYS A 10 5.15 2.75 -0.53
N LEU A 11 4.35 3.81 -0.38
CA LEU A 11 3.62 4.10 0.87
C LEU A 11 2.66 2.96 1.25
N VAL A 12 1.79 2.55 0.32
CA VAL A 12 0.77 1.52 0.57
C VAL A 12 1.39 0.15 0.89
N ASN A 13 2.47 -0.22 0.20
CA ASN A 13 3.08 -1.53 0.37
C ASN A 13 3.94 -1.64 1.63
N PHE A 14 4.67 -0.58 1.98
CA PHE A 14 5.68 -0.64 3.05
C PHE A 14 5.25 0.02 4.36
N PHE A 15 4.38 1.04 4.32
CA PHE A 15 4.09 1.88 5.49
C PHE A 15 2.64 1.82 5.95
N PHE A 16 1.66 1.72 5.05
CA PHE A 16 0.25 1.79 5.43
C PHE A 16 -0.33 0.41 5.78
N PRO A 17 -0.88 0.22 6.99
CA PRO A 17 -1.51 -1.03 7.34
C PRO A 17 -2.85 -1.17 6.61
N SER A 18 -3.14 -2.38 6.14
CA SER A 18 -4.43 -2.70 5.52
C SER A 18 -5.07 -3.92 6.17
N MET A 19 -6.39 -3.88 6.30
CA MET A 19 -7.20 -5.03 6.71
C MET A 19 -7.58 -5.81 5.45
N LYS A 20 -7.23 -7.11 5.42
CA LYS A 20 -7.67 -8.02 4.35
C LYS A 20 -8.84 -8.85 4.85
N ILE A 21 -9.75 -9.17 3.94
CA ILE A 21 -10.85 -10.11 4.22
C ILE A 21 -10.25 -11.51 4.22
N ILE A 22 -10.41 -12.24 5.34
CA ILE A 22 -9.92 -13.62 5.50
C ILE A 22 -11.02 -14.65 5.33
N ALA A 23 -12.26 -14.26 5.56
CA ALA A 23 -13.41 -15.10 5.25
C ALA A 23 -14.58 -14.22 4.82
N LYS A 24 -15.38 -14.75 3.91
CA LYS A 24 -16.67 -14.18 3.55
C LYS A 24 -17.69 -15.31 3.53
N GLU A 25 -18.83 -15.07 4.13
CA GLU A 25 -19.95 -16.01 4.16
C GLU A 25 -21.20 -15.29 3.67
N ARG A 26 -22.05 -16.00 2.92
CA ARG A 26 -23.34 -15.49 2.47
C ARG A 26 -24.42 -16.22 3.24
N ILE A 27 -25.26 -15.46 3.95
CA ILE A 27 -26.45 -15.94 4.64
C ILE A 27 -27.63 -15.20 4.00
N ASP A 28 -28.42 -15.92 3.21
CA ASP A 28 -29.49 -15.40 2.36
C ASP A 28 -29.03 -14.22 1.48
N ALA A 29 -29.60 -13.03 1.70
CA ALA A 29 -29.28 -11.81 0.99
C ALA A 29 -28.06 -11.06 1.57
N LYS A 30 -27.50 -11.48 2.71
CA LYS A 30 -26.42 -10.75 3.41
C LYS A 30 -25.06 -11.42 3.22
N VAL A 31 -24.03 -10.61 2.97
CA VAL A 31 -22.62 -11.05 2.97
C VAL A 31 -21.93 -10.56 4.24
N ILE A 32 -21.46 -11.49 5.06
CA ILE A 32 -20.69 -11.20 6.27
C ILE A 32 -19.21 -11.40 5.95
N LYS A 33 -18.37 -10.41 6.28
CA LYS A 33 -16.93 -10.43 6.03
C LYS A 33 -16.18 -10.45 7.37
N LYS A 34 -15.27 -11.40 7.53
CA LYS A 34 -14.30 -11.43 8.63
C LYS A 34 -13.00 -10.80 8.14
N TYR A 35 -12.53 -9.80 8.86
CA TYR A 35 -11.29 -9.09 8.57
C TYR A 35 -10.15 -9.60 9.46
N ASP A 36 -8.94 -9.58 8.90
CA ASP A 36 -7.69 -9.75 9.63
C ASP A 36 -7.28 -8.46 10.34
N GLU A 37 -6.32 -8.57 11.25
CA GLU A 37 -5.61 -7.43 11.83
C GLU A 37 -4.96 -6.56 10.74
N ALA A 38 -4.95 -5.25 10.99
CA ALA A 38 -4.34 -4.29 10.09
C ALA A 38 -2.81 -4.49 10.06
N LYS A 39 -2.28 -4.88 8.90
CA LYS A 39 -0.84 -5.13 8.66
C LYS A 39 -0.44 -4.57 7.31
N THR A 40 0.78 -4.05 7.19
CA THR A 40 1.31 -3.62 5.88
C THR A 40 1.52 -4.85 5.00
N PRO A 41 1.36 -4.75 3.67
CA PRO A 41 1.71 -5.83 2.74
C PRO A 41 3.14 -6.36 2.97
N TYR A 42 4.12 -5.47 3.16
CA TYR A 42 5.49 -5.83 3.54
C TYR A 42 5.53 -6.75 4.78
N ARG A 43 4.86 -6.38 5.88
CA ARG A 43 4.83 -7.20 7.11
C ARG A 43 4.17 -8.56 6.89
N ARG A 44 3.19 -8.66 5.99
CA ARG A 44 2.58 -9.96 5.61
C ARG A 44 3.58 -10.83 4.85
N LEU A 45 4.27 -10.26 3.86
CA LEU A 45 5.29 -10.97 3.07
C LEU A 45 6.45 -11.47 3.95
N MET A 46 6.94 -10.66 4.89
CA MET A 46 8.00 -11.09 5.81
C MET A 46 7.62 -12.32 6.65
N LYS A 47 6.32 -12.49 6.94
CA LYS A 47 5.76 -13.64 7.67
C LYS A 47 5.34 -14.81 6.77
N SER A 48 5.30 -14.62 5.45
CA SER A 48 4.92 -15.69 4.52
C SER A 48 5.98 -16.79 4.50
N LYS A 49 5.53 -18.04 4.33
CA LYS A 49 6.40 -19.20 4.11
C LYS A 49 6.78 -19.38 2.64
N ASP A 50 6.11 -18.67 1.74
CA ASP A 50 6.28 -18.82 0.29
C ASP A 50 7.49 -18.05 -0.26
N LEU A 51 8.12 -17.21 0.57
CA LEU A 51 9.29 -16.42 0.21
C LEU A 51 10.56 -17.06 0.76
N SER A 52 11.56 -17.19 -0.11
CA SER A 52 12.92 -17.59 0.25
C SER A 52 13.57 -16.54 1.17
N PRO A 53 14.62 -16.91 1.92
CA PRO A 53 15.39 -15.96 2.71
C PRO A 53 15.98 -14.81 1.89
N ALA A 54 16.42 -15.08 0.65
CA ALA A 54 16.99 -14.08 -0.24
C ALA A 54 15.97 -12.99 -0.62
N GLU A 55 14.75 -13.38 -1.00
CA GLU A 55 13.68 -12.44 -1.33
C GLU A 55 13.27 -11.59 -0.12
N LYS A 56 13.28 -12.17 1.09
CA LYS A 56 13.02 -11.42 2.33
C LYS A 56 14.10 -10.38 2.63
N GLU A 57 15.36 -10.70 2.34
CA GLU A 57 16.46 -9.74 2.47
C GLU A 57 16.37 -8.61 1.44
N GLU A 58 15.96 -8.90 0.21
CA GLU A 58 15.71 -7.87 -0.81
C GLU A 58 14.57 -6.93 -0.37
N LEU A 59 13.48 -7.48 0.18
CA LEU A 59 12.38 -6.69 0.73
C LEU A 59 12.83 -5.80 1.90
N ARG A 60 13.72 -6.31 2.77
CA ARG A 60 14.31 -5.52 3.87
C ARG A 60 15.14 -4.36 3.33
N ARG A 61 16.07 -4.63 2.41
CA ARG A 61 16.88 -3.59 1.77
C ARG A 61 16.02 -2.52 1.10
N SER A 62 14.99 -2.95 0.38
CA SER A 62 14.01 -2.04 -0.23
C SER A 62 13.33 -1.19 0.83
N LYS A 63 12.86 -1.78 1.93
CA LYS A 63 12.21 -1.04 3.02
C LYS A 63 13.16 -0.03 3.70
N ASP A 64 14.42 -0.40 3.87
CA ASP A 64 15.44 0.42 4.54
C ASP A 64 15.89 1.61 3.68
N SER A 65 15.83 1.47 2.35
CA SER A 65 16.08 2.58 1.41
C SER A 65 14.93 3.60 1.33
N LEU A 66 13.77 3.32 1.93
CA LEU A 66 12.59 4.18 1.82
C LEU A 66 12.46 5.11 3.03
N ASP A 67 12.36 6.41 2.74
CA ASP A 67 12.04 7.45 3.71
C ASP A 67 10.55 7.80 3.66
N LEU A 68 9.85 7.68 4.80
CA LEU A 68 8.42 7.94 4.89
C LEU A 68 8.08 9.41 4.61
N GLN A 69 8.86 10.33 5.15
CA GLN A 69 8.59 11.76 5.03
C GLN A 69 8.76 12.20 3.57
N LEU A 70 9.87 11.81 2.94
CA LEU A 70 10.14 12.15 1.54
C LEU A 70 9.06 11.61 0.59
N LEU A 71 8.59 10.37 0.83
CA LEU A 71 7.51 9.77 0.04
C LEU A 71 6.19 10.50 0.21
N LEU A 72 5.85 10.95 1.43
CA LEU A 72 4.63 11.71 1.70
C LEU A 72 4.66 13.07 1.02
N GLU A 73 5.76 13.83 1.18
CA GLU A 73 5.95 15.14 0.57
C GLU A 73 5.84 15.08 -0.96
N LYS A 74 6.55 14.13 -1.57
CA LYS A 74 6.51 13.93 -3.03
C LYS A 74 5.12 13.53 -3.52
N THR A 75 4.42 12.67 -2.78
CA THR A 75 3.04 12.27 -3.12
C THR A 75 2.09 13.47 -3.07
N GLN A 76 2.17 14.31 -2.04
CA GLN A 76 1.34 15.52 -1.92
C GLN A 76 1.61 16.52 -3.05
N GLN A 77 2.88 16.75 -3.40
CA GLN A 77 3.25 17.62 -4.52
C GLN A 77 2.64 17.13 -5.84
N LEU A 78 2.73 15.82 -6.11
CA LEU A 78 2.18 15.22 -7.33
C LEU A 78 0.65 15.28 -7.36
N GLN A 79 -0.02 15.10 -6.21
CA GLN A 79 -1.46 15.27 -6.09
C GLN A 79 -1.90 16.71 -6.36
N HIS A 80 -1.24 17.70 -5.76
CA HIS A 80 -1.55 19.11 -6.00
C HIS A 80 -1.38 19.50 -7.47
N LYS A 81 -0.29 19.04 -8.11
CA LYS A 81 -0.07 19.25 -9.55
C LYS A 81 -1.18 18.63 -10.41
N LEU A 82 -1.65 17.44 -10.04
CA LEU A 82 -2.74 16.78 -10.77
C LEU A 82 -4.05 17.56 -10.63
N ILE A 83 -4.38 18.01 -9.41
CA ILE A 83 -5.60 18.77 -9.14
C ILE A 83 -5.57 20.10 -9.89
N SER A 84 -4.45 20.83 -9.87
CA SER A 84 -4.36 22.11 -10.58
C SER A 84 -4.51 21.98 -12.10
N MET A 85 -4.07 20.86 -12.67
CA MET A 85 -4.32 20.55 -14.09
C MET A 85 -5.78 20.22 -14.39
N ALA A 86 -6.49 19.58 -13.44
CA ALA A 86 -7.89 19.19 -13.62
C ALA A 86 -8.88 20.35 -13.40
N VAL A 87 -8.50 21.36 -12.63
CA VAL A 87 -9.34 22.51 -12.24
C VAL A 87 -9.13 23.73 -13.18
N GLN A 88 -8.66 23.52 -14.42
CA GLN A 88 -8.56 24.63 -15.39
C GLN A 88 -9.95 25.27 -15.61
N PRO A 89 -10.13 26.58 -15.32
CA PRO A 89 -11.40 27.25 -15.57
C PRO A 89 -11.63 27.34 -17.08
N SER A 90 -12.88 27.09 -17.50
CA SER A 90 -13.35 27.31 -18.87
C SER A 90 -13.38 28.78 -19.24
#